data_AF-A0A132T3J2-F1
#
_entry.id   AF-A0A132T3J2-F1
#
_cell.length_a   1.000
_cell.length_b   1.000
_cell.length_c   1.000
_cell.angle_alpha   90.00
_cell.angle_beta   90.00
_cell.angle_gamma   90.00
#
_symmetry.space_group_name_H-M   'P 1'
#
loop_
_entity.id
_entity.type
_entity.pdbx_description
1 polymer ?
#
loop_
_entity_poly.entity_id
_entity_poly.type
_entity_poly.pdbx_seq_one_letter_code
_entity_poly.pdbx_strand_id
1 'polypeptide(L)'
;MSLAEDWRAARPPVAGVHVDSAACSRQSLAVIEAAAQHARHEAEVGGYVAAEAAAQREERRHQDPDLDRFDQVEAHGDRSGEEERHGIGAGRRQD
;
A
#
# COMPACT_ATOMS: atom_id res chain seq x y z
N MET A 1 -6.89 9.91 11.06
CA MET A 1 -5.91 8.82 11.19
C MET A 1 -4.75 9.32 12.04
N SER A 2 -4.14 8.41 12.79
CA SER A 2 -2.88 8.64 13.48
C SER A 2 -1.70 8.40 12.54
N LEU A 3 -0.55 9.01 12.83
CA LEU A 3 0.70 8.77 12.09
C LEU A 3 1.03 7.27 11.98
N ALA A 4 0.73 6.48 13.02
CA ALA A 4 0.96 5.04 13.03
C ALA A 4 0.01 4.27 12.11
N GLU A 5 -1.20 4.78 11.87
CA GLU A 5 -2.14 4.22 10.88
C GLU A 5 -1.66 4.55 9.46
N ASP A 6 -1.36 5.82 9.18
CA ASP A 6 -0.86 6.26 7.87
C ASP A 6 0.44 5.54 7.49
N TRP A 7 1.37 5.42 8.45
CA TRP A 7 2.64 4.71 8.24
C TRP A 7 2.45 3.23 7.89
N ARG A 8 1.46 2.56 8.50
CA ARG A 8 1.14 1.15 8.20
C ARG A 8 0.42 1.01 6.86
N ALA A 9 -0.50 1.92 6.55
CA ALA A 9 -1.27 1.91 5.31
C ALA A 9 -0.37 2.07 4.06
N ALA A 10 0.68 2.88 4.15
CA ALA A 10 1.62 3.08 3.04
C ALA A 10 2.56 1.90 2.76
N ARG A 11 2.44 0.76 3.47
CA ARG A 11 3.38 -0.38 3.40
C ARG A 11 2.62 -1.68 3.15
N PRO A 12 3.28 -2.70 2.54
CA PRO A 12 2.70 -4.03 2.47
C PRO A 12 2.28 -4.56 3.86
N PRO A 13 1.29 -5.46 3.95
CA PRO A 13 1.00 -6.16 5.20
C PRO A 13 2.25 -6.89 5.71
N VAL A 14 2.45 -6.88 7.02
CA VAL A 14 3.55 -7.61 7.66
C VAL A 14 3.09 -9.03 8.00
N ALA A 15 3.94 -10.04 7.78
CA ALA A 15 3.65 -11.43 8.13
C ALA A 15 3.69 -11.71 9.65
N GLY A 16 4.04 -10.71 10.46
CA GLY A 16 4.24 -10.80 11.91
C GLY A 16 4.49 -9.43 12.54
N VAL A 17 5.21 -9.35 13.65
CA VAL A 17 5.53 -8.07 14.30
C VAL A 17 6.97 -7.66 13.96
N HIS A 18 7.15 -6.49 13.34
CA HIS A 18 8.47 -5.95 13.01
C HIS A 18 8.94 -4.98 14.11
N VAL A 19 9.93 -5.39 14.90
CA VAL A 19 10.51 -4.59 16.01
C VAL A 19 11.96 -4.18 15.78
N ASP A 20 12.47 -4.36 14.55
CA ASP A 20 13.88 -4.13 14.21
C ASP A 20 14.06 -3.04 13.14
N SER A 21 13.28 -1.95 13.23
CA SER A 21 13.35 -0.84 12.27
C SER A 21 14.69 -0.10 12.29
N ALA A 22 15.43 -0.18 13.40
CA ALA A 22 16.73 0.47 13.55
C ALA A 22 17.82 -0.23 12.74
N ALA A 23 17.80 -1.56 12.66
CA ALA A 23 18.72 -2.30 11.79
C ALA A 23 18.21 -2.35 10.34
N CYS A 24 16.91 -2.58 10.15
CA CYS A 24 16.32 -2.62 8.82
C CYS A 24 14.88 -2.09 8.82
N SER A 25 14.69 -0.91 8.22
CA SER A 25 13.39 -0.28 8.08
C SER A 25 12.56 -0.88 6.95
N ARG A 26 11.23 -0.85 7.13
CA ARG A 26 10.28 -1.32 6.12
C ARG A 26 10.02 -0.25 5.07
N GLN A 27 10.19 -0.61 3.80
CA GLN A 27 9.91 0.26 2.65
C GLN A 27 8.41 0.46 2.44
N SER A 28 8.01 1.65 1.95
CA SER A 28 6.64 1.91 1.50
C SER A 28 6.38 1.33 0.11
N LEU A 29 5.11 1.16 -0.24
CA LEU A 29 4.69 0.73 -1.59
C LEU A 29 5.24 1.68 -2.66
N ALA A 30 5.16 3.00 -2.43
CA ALA A 30 5.70 4.00 -3.35
C ALA A 30 7.21 3.84 -3.61
N VAL A 31 8.01 3.51 -2.57
CA VAL A 31 9.45 3.26 -2.75
C VAL A 31 9.70 1.98 -3.53
N ILE A 32 8.94 0.92 -3.26
CA ILE A 32 9.06 -0.35 -3.98
C ILE A 32 8.77 -0.14 -5.48
N GLU A 33 7.68 0.57 -5.81
CA GLU A 33 7.33 0.86 -7.21
C GLU A 33 8.34 1.78 -7.89
N ALA A 34 8.80 2.83 -7.22
CA ALA A 34 9.83 3.72 -7.77
C ALA A 34 11.13 2.96 -8.06
N ALA A 35 11.57 2.08 -7.15
CA ALA A 35 12.75 1.25 -7.36
C ALA A 35 12.56 0.25 -8.51
N ALA A 36 11.38 -0.38 -8.61
CA ALA A 36 11.06 -1.30 -9.70
C ALA A 36 11.01 -0.57 -11.06
N GLN A 37 10.43 0.63 -11.11
CA GLN A 37 10.43 1.47 -12.31
C GLN A 37 11.85 1.87 -12.70
N HIS A 38 12.67 2.29 -11.73
CA HIS A 38 14.05 2.66 -11.99
C HIS A 38 14.86 1.48 -12.55
N ALA A 39 14.76 0.29 -11.95
CA ALA A 39 15.48 -0.90 -12.41
C ALA A 39 15.06 -1.32 -13.83
N ARG A 40 13.77 -1.24 -14.17
CA ARG A 40 13.30 -1.49 -15.54
C ARG A 40 13.88 -0.49 -16.52
N HIS A 41 13.86 0.79 -16.14
CA HIS A 41 14.37 1.85 -16.99
C HIS A 41 15.89 1.74 -17.19
N GLU A 42 16.65 1.41 -16.14
CA GLU A 42 18.07 1.12 -16.24
C GLU A 42 18.36 -0.02 -17.22
N ALA A 43 17.53 -1.08 -17.24
CA ALA A 43 17.67 -2.16 -18.21
C ALA A 43 17.39 -1.70 -19.67
N GLU A 44 16.57 -0.67 -19.86
CA GLU A 44 16.21 -0.13 -21.19
C GLU A 44 17.26 0.85 -21.73
N VAL A 45 17.77 1.75 -20.88
CA VAL A 45 18.58 2.91 -21.32
C VAL A 45 19.97 2.99 -20.67
N GLY A 46 20.30 2.07 -19.77
CA GLY A 46 21.54 2.07 -19.00
C GLY A 46 21.48 2.97 -17.75
N GLY A 47 22.32 2.65 -16.76
CA GLY A 47 22.23 3.24 -15.42
C GLY A 47 22.41 4.76 -15.36
N TYR A 48 23.31 5.33 -16.17
CA TYR A 48 23.56 6.77 -16.16
C TYR A 48 22.33 7.59 -16.58
N VAL A 49 21.72 7.23 -17.72
CA VAL A 49 20.52 7.91 -18.24
C VAL A 49 19.34 7.68 -17.31
N ALA A 50 19.20 6.47 -16.77
CA ALA A 50 18.12 6.15 -15.84
C ALA A 50 18.22 6.92 -14.51
N ALA A 51 19.45 7.17 -14.03
CA ALA A 51 19.70 7.96 -12.83
C ALA A 51 19.33 9.44 -13.03
N GLU A 52 19.70 10.04 -14.16
CA GLU A 52 19.31 11.43 -14.49
C GLU A 52 17.79 11.57 -14.57
N ALA A 53 17.11 10.62 -15.21
CA ALA A 53 15.65 10.60 -15.28
C ALA A 53 14.98 10.44 -13.89
N ALA A 54 15.58 9.65 -12.99
CA ALA A 54 15.09 9.48 -11.62
C ALA A 54 15.23 10.78 -10.80
N ALA A 55 16.36 11.49 -10.92
CA ALA A 55 16.56 12.77 -10.26
C ALA A 55 15.52 13.81 -10.69
N GLN A 56 15.19 13.87 -11.98
CA GLN A 56 14.15 14.76 -12.50
C GLN A 56 12.74 14.42 -11.96
N ARG A 57 12.43 13.12 -11.79
CA ARG A 57 11.17 12.67 -11.19
C ARG A 57 11.08 13.07 -9.71
N GLU A 58 12.17 12.96 -8.97
CA GLU A 58 12.20 13.36 -7.55
C GLU A 58 12.01 14.88 -7.40
N GLU A 59 12.67 15.69 -8.21
CA GLU A 59 12.46 17.15 -8.23
C GLU A 59 10.98 17.48 -8.49
N ARG A 60 10.34 16.79 -9.43
CA ARG A 60 8.91 16.96 -9.71
C ARG A 60 8.03 16.57 -8.53
N ARG A 61 8.34 15.48 -7.82
CA ARG A 61 7.62 15.06 -6.59
C ARG A 61 7.80 16.05 -5.46
N HIS A 62 8.97 16.67 -5.36
CA HIS A 62 9.19 17.72 -4.38
C HIS A 62 8.33 18.96 -4.64
N GLN A 63 8.15 19.32 -5.92
CA GLN A 63 7.33 20.45 -6.34
C GLN A 63 5.82 20.16 -6.23
N ASP A 64 5.41 18.92 -6.45
CA ASP A 64 4.02 18.49 -6.35
C ASP A 64 3.92 17.18 -5.54
N PRO A 65 3.75 17.29 -4.21
CA PRO A 65 3.75 16.14 -3.31
C PRO A 65 2.51 15.25 -3.43
N ASP A 66 1.46 15.71 -4.13
CA ASP A 66 0.24 14.93 -4.36
C ASP A 66 0.31 14.09 -5.66
N LEU A 67 1.40 14.16 -6.43
CA LEU A 67 1.59 13.39 -7.68
C LEU A 67 1.37 11.88 -7.53
N ASP A 68 1.64 11.32 -6.34
CA ASP A 68 1.53 9.88 -6.07
C ASP A 68 0.36 9.51 -5.16
N ARG A 69 -0.45 10.50 -4.77
CA ARG A 69 -1.53 10.31 -3.80
C ARG A 69 -2.75 9.64 -4.43
N PHE A 70 -2.92 9.75 -5.74
CA PHE A 70 -4.10 9.26 -6.46
C PHE A 70 -4.16 7.71 -6.58
N ASP A 71 -3.04 7.00 -6.42
CA ASP A 71 -3.02 5.52 -6.45
C ASP A 71 -3.46 4.86 -5.12
N GLN A 72 -3.70 5.62 -4.05
CA GLN A 72 -4.04 5.08 -2.72
C GLN A 72 -5.56 4.97 -2.45
N VAL A 73 -6.43 5.40 -3.37
CA VAL A 73 -7.88 5.37 -3.17
C VAL A 73 -8.51 4.25 -4.00
N GLU A 74 -8.34 2.98 -3.60
CA GLU A 74 -9.28 1.88 -3.93
C GLU A 74 -8.92 0.53 -3.26
N ALA A 75 -8.52 0.53 -1.98
CA ALA A 75 -8.31 -0.71 -1.21
C ALA A 75 -9.19 -0.86 0.05
N HIS A 76 -10.26 -0.06 0.16
CA HIS A 76 -11.32 -0.29 1.14
C HIS A 76 -12.53 -0.96 0.47
N GLY A 77 -12.37 -2.24 0.16
CA GLY A 77 -13.49 -3.12 -0.16
C GLY A 77 -14.43 -3.20 1.03
N ASP A 78 -15.67 -2.81 0.80
CA ASP A 78 -16.82 -2.94 1.69
C ASP A 78 -16.91 -4.36 2.27
N ARG A 79 -16.83 -4.48 3.61
CA ARG A 79 -17.04 -5.74 4.37
C ARG A 79 -18.41 -5.76 5.06
N SER A 80 -19.41 -5.06 4.53
CA SER A 80 -20.79 -5.16 5.03
C SER A 80 -21.57 -6.23 4.26
N GLY A 81 -21.45 -7.51 4.66
CA GLY A 81 -22.20 -8.55 3.95
C GLY A 81 -22.12 -10.00 4.44
N GLU A 82 -21.65 -10.29 5.64
CA GLU A 82 -21.64 -11.68 6.16
C GLU A 82 -22.02 -11.76 7.65
N GLU A 83 -23.22 -11.34 8.01
CA GLU A 83 -23.85 -11.73 9.28
C GLU A 83 -25.38 -11.86 9.11
N GLU A 84 -25.85 -12.79 8.28
CA GLU A 84 -27.29 -13.12 8.26
C GLU A 84 -27.57 -14.57 7.88
N ARG A 85 -27.04 -15.56 8.62
CA ARG A 85 -27.57 -16.94 8.61
C ARG A 85 -27.33 -17.65 9.94
N HIS A 86 -28.20 -17.43 10.93
CA HIS A 86 -28.64 -18.49 11.87
C HIS A 86 -29.84 -18.04 12.68
N GLY A 87 -31.00 -18.64 12.42
CA GLY A 87 -32.21 -18.42 13.23
C GLY A 87 -33.52 -18.84 12.57
N ILE A 88 -33.63 -20.06 12.02
CA ILE A 88 -34.95 -20.62 11.73
C ILE A 88 -35.52 -21.18 13.03
N GLY A 89 -36.39 -20.41 13.67
CA GLY A 89 -37.34 -20.89 14.67
C GLY A 89 -38.67 -21.22 14.00
N ALA A 90 -39.17 -22.44 14.17
CA ALA A 90 -40.57 -22.77 13.95
C ALA A 90 -41.01 -23.81 14.98
N GLY A 91 -41.69 -23.32 16.03
CA GLY A 91 -42.36 -24.13 17.03
C GLY A 91 -43.50 -24.94 16.41
N ARG A 92 -43.52 -26.25 16.67
CA ARG A 92 -44.69 -27.08 16.47
C ARG A 92 -45.59 -26.93 17.70
N ARG A 93 -46.82 -26.44 17.47
CA ARG A 93 -47.94 -26.52 18.42
C ARG A 93 -48.24 -27.99 18.72
N GLN A 94 -48.42 -28.29 20.00
CA GLN A 94 -49.08 -29.51 20.47
C GLN A 94 -50.59 -29.23 20.55
N ASP A 95 -51.35 -30.27 20.21
CA ASP A 95 -52.76 -30.60 20.48
C ASP A 95 -53.89 -29.72 19.89
#